data_AF-A0A3D3M8F5-F1
#
_entry.id   AF-A0A3D3M8F5-F1
#
_cell.length_a   1.000
_cell.length_b   1.000
_cell.length_c   1.000
_cell.angle_alpha   90.00
_cell.angle_beta   90.00
_cell.angle_gamma   90.00
#
_symmetry.space_group_name_H-M   'P 1'
#
loop_
_entity.id
_entity.type
_entity.pdbx_description
1 polymer ?
#
loop_
_entity_poly.entity_id
_entity_poly.type
_entity_poly.pdbx_seq_one_letter_code
_entity_poly.pdbx_strand_id
1 'polypeptide(L)'
;GFSWRSDSRLTLPSHLRMSEEQAMSFVRRIACPTSLVVADDGMLARNTSLLERLPFTLEHLPGGHHLHLNDEAGATLVADCFNRFFAIP
;
A
#
# COMPACT_ATOMS: atom_id res chain seq x y z
N GLY A 1 -26.61 -6.13 -21.59
CA GLY A 1 -25.46 -6.65 -20.85
C GLY A 1 -24.77 -5.52 -20.11
N PHE A 2 -23.86 -5.83 -19.20
CA PHE A 2 -23.08 -4.84 -18.45
C PHE A 2 -21.60 -4.97 -18.80
N SER A 3 -20.85 -3.88 -18.67
CA SER A 3 -19.39 -3.87 -18.79
C SER A 3 -18.79 -3.09 -17.63
N TRP A 4 -17.55 -3.42 -17.28
CA TRP A 4 -16.75 -2.60 -16.40
C TRP A 4 -16.34 -1.34 -17.14
N ARG A 5 -16.77 -0.17 -16.63
CA ARG A 5 -16.41 1.12 -17.21
C ARG A 5 -14.90 1.33 -17.05
N SER A 6 -14.18 1.37 -18.17
CA SER A 6 -12.73 1.56 -18.22
C SER A 6 -12.30 2.27 -19.50
N ASP A 7 -11.19 3.01 -19.44
CA ASP A 7 -10.52 3.61 -20.59
C ASP A 7 -9.40 2.68 -21.06
N SER A 8 -9.35 2.34 -22.35
CA SER A 8 -8.37 1.40 -22.90
C SER A 8 -6.92 1.89 -22.75
N ARG A 9 -6.70 3.20 -22.57
CA ARG A 9 -5.35 3.76 -22.36
C ARG A 9 -4.74 3.37 -21.02
N LEU A 10 -5.54 2.93 -20.04
CA LEU A 10 -5.05 2.46 -18.74
C LEU A 10 -4.24 1.16 -18.84
N THR A 11 -4.33 0.43 -19.96
CA THR A 11 -3.54 -0.79 -20.20
C THR A 11 -2.27 -0.54 -21.01
N LEU A 12 -2.06 0.67 -21.51
CA LEU A 12 -0.82 1.02 -22.22
C LEU A 12 0.35 1.09 -21.23
N PRO A 13 1.55 0.62 -21.63
CA PRO A 13 2.73 0.76 -20.81
C PRO A 13 3.14 2.24 -20.73
N SER A 14 3.65 2.66 -19.56
CA SER A 14 4.31 3.97 -19.46
C SER A 14 5.48 4.04 -20.44
N HIS A 15 5.62 5.18 -21.14
CA HIS A 15 6.74 5.43 -22.04
C HIS A 15 8.10 5.49 -21.32
N LEU A 16 8.10 5.87 -20.05
CA LEU A 16 9.27 5.88 -19.18
C LEU A 16 8.87 5.39 -17.78
N ARG A 17 9.61 4.41 -17.26
CA ARG A 17 9.47 3.95 -15.87
C ARG A 17 10.53 4.60 -15.00
N MET A 18 10.20 4.87 -13.76
CA MET A 18 11.18 5.32 -12.77
C MET A 18 12.20 4.21 -12.53
N SER A 19 13.48 4.59 -12.41
CA SER A 19 14.48 3.70 -11.80
C SER A 19 14.16 3.49 -10.33
N GLU A 20 14.78 2.48 -9.72
CA GLU A 20 14.61 2.22 -8.30
C GLU A 20 15.13 3.39 -7.45
N GLU A 21 16.24 4.00 -7.84
CA GLU A 21 16.82 5.16 -7.17
C GLU A 21 15.89 6.37 -7.23
N GLN A 22 15.25 6.59 -8.38
CA GLN A 22 14.26 7.64 -8.56
C GLN A 22 13.06 7.40 -7.64
N ALA A 23 12.49 6.19 -7.62
CA ALA A 23 11.37 5.85 -6.75
C ALA A 23 11.72 6.01 -5.27
N MET A 24 12.88 5.51 -4.83
CA MET A 24 13.32 5.60 -3.45
C MET A 24 13.70 7.03 -3.03
N SER A 25 14.06 7.91 -3.96
CA SER A 25 14.26 9.34 -3.68
C SER A 25 12.97 10.00 -3.19
N PHE A 26 11.81 9.64 -3.77
CA PHE A 26 10.51 10.13 -3.29
C PHE A 26 10.19 9.57 -1.90
N VAL A 27 10.34 8.26 -1.70
CA VAL A 27 10.10 7.58 -0.41
C VAL A 27 10.88 8.25 0.72
N ARG A 28 12.18 8.52 0.49
CA ARG A 28 13.06 9.15 1.49
C ARG A 28 12.75 10.62 1.77
N ARG A 29 12.00 11.30 0.91
CA ARG A 29 11.63 12.72 1.05
C ARG A 29 10.26 12.93 1.70
N ILE A 30 9.54 11.86 2.03
CA ILE A 30 8.31 11.97 2.81
C ILE A 30 8.66 12.51 4.19
N ALA A 31 8.14 13.69 4.50
CA ALA A 31 8.47 14.44 5.71
C ALA A 31 7.37 14.35 6.79
N CYS A 32 6.24 13.73 6.48
CA CYS A 32 5.15 13.51 7.44
C CYS A 32 5.23 12.11 8.07
N PRO A 33 4.66 11.93 9.27
CA PRO A 33 4.43 10.61 9.84
C PRO A 33 3.74 9.71 8.81
N THR A 34 4.18 8.45 8.70
CA THR A 34 3.66 7.50 7.71
C THR A 34 3.55 6.11 8.34
N SER A 35 2.34 5.54 8.28
CA SER A 35 2.05 4.15 8.61
C SER A 35 1.67 3.39 7.35
N LEU A 36 2.31 2.24 7.11
CA LEU A 36 2.05 1.37 5.97
C LEU A 36 1.48 0.05 6.47
N VAL A 37 0.23 -0.23 6.11
CA VAL A 37 -0.38 -1.55 6.30
C VAL A 37 0.09 -2.49 5.21
N VAL A 38 0.58 -3.67 5.58
CA VAL A 38 1.04 -4.73 4.69
C VAL A 38 0.16 -5.96 4.88
N ALA A 39 -0.52 -6.38 3.81
CA ALA A 39 -1.32 -7.60 3.79
C ALA A 39 -0.41 -8.83 3.70
N ASP A 40 -0.50 -9.77 4.63
CA ASP A 40 0.41 -10.92 4.71
C ASP A 40 0.31 -11.86 3.49
N ASP A 41 -0.89 -12.03 2.91
CA ASP A 41 -1.07 -12.80 1.68
C ASP A 41 -0.84 -11.96 0.41
N GLY A 42 -0.52 -10.67 0.57
CA GLY A 42 -0.26 -9.73 -0.50
C GLY A 42 1.12 -9.90 -1.15
N MET A 43 1.27 -9.44 -2.39
CA MET A 43 2.56 -9.52 -3.10
C MET A 43 3.66 -8.70 -2.42
N LEU A 44 3.32 -7.59 -1.77
CA LEU A 44 4.29 -6.72 -1.10
C LEU A 44 4.96 -7.39 0.10
N ALA A 45 4.22 -8.20 0.88
CA ALA A 45 4.75 -8.92 2.04
C ALA A 45 5.93 -9.85 1.68
N ARG A 46 5.98 -10.33 0.43
CA ARG A 46 7.06 -11.18 -0.08
C ARG A 46 8.35 -10.41 -0.40
N ASN A 47 8.30 -9.09 -0.47
CA ASN A 47 9.44 -8.24 -0.80
C ASN A 47 10.07 -7.64 0.46
N THR A 48 10.61 -8.52 1.31
CA THR A 48 11.16 -8.14 2.63
C THR A 48 12.30 -7.13 2.51
N SER A 49 13.18 -7.29 1.52
CA SER A 49 14.31 -6.38 1.32
C SER A 49 13.89 -4.95 0.95
N LEU A 50 12.75 -4.78 0.26
CA LEU A 50 12.18 -3.45 0.04
C LEU A 50 11.57 -2.89 1.33
N LEU A 51 10.79 -3.69 2.05
CA LEU A 51 10.12 -3.28 3.29
C LEU A 51 11.12 -2.80 4.36
N GLU A 52 12.24 -3.51 4.51
CA GLU A 52 13.35 -3.14 5.41
C GLU A 52 13.99 -1.78 5.10
N ARG A 53 13.83 -1.28 3.86
CA ARG A 53 14.38 0.01 3.41
C ARG A 53 13.41 1.18 3.55
N LEU A 54 12.15 0.93 3.90
CA LEU A 54 11.13 1.97 4.01
C LEU A 54 11.25 2.70 5.36
N PRO A 55 11.20 4.04 5.38
CA PRO A 55 11.29 4.83 6.61
C PRO A 55 9.92 4.95 7.31
N PHE A 56 9.07 3.93 7.25
CA PHE A 56 7.68 3.98 7.72
C PHE A 56 7.44 3.01 8.87
N THR A 57 6.40 3.26 9.66
CA THR A 57 5.88 2.23 10.58
C THR A 57 5.15 1.18 9.76
N LEU A 58 5.52 -0.10 9.89
CA LEU A 58 4.91 -1.20 9.17
C LEU A 58 3.92 -1.94 10.08
N GLU A 59 2.68 -2.10 9.61
CA GLU A 59 1.61 -2.84 10.29
C GLU A 59 1.24 -4.06 9.43
N HIS A 60 1.69 -5.24 9.83
CA HIS A 60 1.38 -6.50 9.15
C HIS A 60 0.02 -7.03 9.62
N LEU A 61 -0.87 -7.29 8.67
CA LEU A 61 -2.23 -7.76 8.94
C LEU A 61 -2.57 -8.99 8.07
N PRO A 62 -3.33 -9.96 8.62
CA PRO A 62 -3.76 -11.12 7.85
C PRO A 62 -4.69 -10.72 6.69
N GLY A 63 -4.61 -11.47 5.60
CA GLY A 63 -5.48 -11.32 4.43
C GLY A 63 -4.78 -10.92 3.15
N GLY A 64 -5.57 -10.84 2.07
CA GLY A 64 -5.10 -10.52 0.72
C GLY A 64 -4.95 -9.03 0.42
N HIS A 65 -4.57 -8.69 -0.82
CA HIS A 65 -4.29 -7.30 -1.22
C HIS A 65 -5.43 -6.30 -0.91
N HIS A 66 -6.69 -6.73 -1.03
CA HIS A 66 -7.87 -5.93 -0.73
C HIS A 66 -8.38 -6.16 0.71
N LEU A 67 -7.51 -6.40 1.70
CA LEU A 67 -7.92 -6.78 3.07
C LEU A 67 -8.94 -5.81 3.69
N HIS A 68 -8.87 -4.52 3.35
CA HIS A 68 -9.77 -3.49 3.87
C HIS A 68 -11.19 -3.56 3.28
N LEU A 69 -11.43 -4.40 2.28
CA LEU A 69 -12.67 -4.45 1.50
C LEU A 69 -13.29 -5.86 1.45
N ASN A 70 -12.47 -6.92 1.50
CA ASN A 70 -12.96 -8.29 1.30
C ASN A 70 -14.01 -8.71 2.35
N ASP A 71 -13.86 -8.26 3.59
CA ASP A 71 -14.78 -8.51 4.69
C ASP A 71 -14.66 -7.45 5.80
N GLU A 72 -15.64 -7.45 6.70
CA GLU A 72 -15.71 -6.53 7.84
C GLU A 72 -14.54 -6.71 8.82
N ALA A 73 -13.99 -7.93 8.94
CA ALA A 73 -12.89 -8.20 9.86
C ALA A 73 -11.62 -7.49 9.39
N GLY A 74 -11.27 -7.63 8.10
CA GLY A 74 -10.14 -6.93 7.50
C GLY A 74 -10.34 -5.41 7.47
N ALA A 75 -11.56 -4.93 7.20
CA ALA A 75 -11.88 -3.51 7.29
C ALA A 75 -11.66 -2.96 8.72
N THR A 76 -12.10 -3.70 9.73
CA THR A 76 -11.93 -3.33 11.16
C THR A 76 -10.44 -3.27 11.54
N LEU A 77 -9.65 -4.30 11.17
CA LEU A 77 -8.21 -4.32 11.47
C LEU A 77 -7.47 -3.11 10.88
N VAL A 78 -7.78 -2.75 9.63
CA VAL A 78 -7.18 -1.58 8.97
C VAL A 78 -7.64 -0.28 9.62
N ALA A 79 -8.93 -0.16 9.93
CA ALA A 79 -9.49 1.01 10.60
C ALA A 79 -8.83 1.23 11.98
N ASP A 80 -8.62 0.17 12.76
CA ASP A 80 -7.96 0.24 14.06
C ASP A 80 -6.54 0.79 13.96
N CYS A 81 -5.75 0.35 12.96
CA CYS A 81 -4.41 0.88 12.70
C CYS A 81 -4.44 2.38 12.38
N PHE A 82 -5.32 2.80 11.48
CA PHE A 82 -5.39 4.20 11.07
C PHE A 82 -5.98 5.10 12.15
N ASN A 83 -7.01 4.66 12.88
CA ASN A 83 -7.59 5.43 13.98
C ASN A 83 -6.55 5.70 15.08
N ARG A 84 -5.72 4.70 15.43
CA ARG A 84 -4.60 4.92 16.37
C ARG A 84 -3.58 5.91 15.83
N PHE A 85 -3.22 5.80 14.55
CA PHE A 85 -2.27 6.71 13.91
C PHE A 85 -2.76 8.17 13.89
N PHE A 86 -4.05 8.39 13.61
CA PHE A 86 -4.65 9.73 13.58
C PHE A 86 -5.07 10.28 14.94
N ALA A 87 -5.08 9.46 16.00
CA ALA A 87 -5.43 9.89 17.35
C ALA A 87 -4.28 10.63 18.07
N ILE A 88 -3.07 10.62 17.52
CA ILE A 88 -1.92 11.35 18.07
C ILE A 88 -2.04 12.84 17.68
N PRO A 89 -2.00 13.79 18.64
CA PRO A 89 -2.14 15.22 18.38
C PRO A 89 -0.99 15.83 17.56
#